data_AF-A0A954EN77-F1
#
_entry.id   AF-A0A954EN77-F1
#
_cell.length_a   1.000
_cell.length_b   1.000
_cell.length_c   1.000
_cell.angle_alpha   90.00
_cell.angle_beta   90.00
_cell.angle_gamma   90.00
#
_symmetry.space_group_name_H-M   'P 1'
#
loop_
_entity.id
_entity.type
_entity.pdbx_description
1 polymer ?
#
loop_
_entity_poly.entity_id
_entity_poly.type
_entity_poly.pdbx_seq_one_letter_code
_entity_poly.pdbx_strand_id
1 'polypeptide(L)'
;MRWVLTQVTIFMLLVAGVFVVPGFYVRWRATIIAQEYEPIVQAVADFHAETGIYPQDANDLAERDGITIPENVIISSYGLISIYGEAVHVSYWFSETSDGWSCSFGRLSYPPVKPSRKVVTGEARLLAALAEYDRRIEFYRDDKQHRSAKMSLLRSAGRDAEVYEECQRAKEMYPDWCLAHLGAALYATEEQRPGAEEDLKQWCDEHPAFIHYWYLAWYYRESDQIPNALDALAKTKGCPLEHIDNDETWVPSAFAFDAATFACSQSQPELLLSLCETWSNPQGTYSHASSDIPVFRTAALIQLGQFEEAKAEYRTAFEERGKRSGWAKNMDALGQAISKQDRTFIYDPGLPYEGFGEFSPFPRPEFDASDLRK
;
A
#
# COMPACT_ATOMS: atom_id res chain seq x y z
N MET A 1 -28.64 -20.40 -54.54
CA MET A 1 -29.04 -19.53 -53.40
C MET A 1 -29.54 -20.31 -52.18
N ARG A 2 -30.50 -21.26 -52.30
CA ARG A 2 -31.00 -22.03 -51.15
C ARG A 2 -29.94 -22.84 -50.38
N TRP A 3 -28.98 -23.46 -51.06
CA TRP A 3 -27.95 -24.29 -50.42
C TRP A 3 -26.97 -23.50 -49.54
N VAL A 4 -26.58 -22.30 -49.98
CA VAL A 4 -25.70 -21.40 -49.22
C VAL A 4 -26.40 -20.90 -47.94
N LEU A 5 -27.70 -20.55 -48.03
CA LEU A 5 -28.48 -20.18 -46.84
C LEU A 5 -28.52 -21.30 -45.80
N THR A 6 -28.72 -22.56 -46.22
CA THR A 6 -28.76 -23.70 -45.29
C THR A 6 -27.42 -23.90 -44.58
N GLN A 7 -26.29 -23.81 -45.29
CA GLN A 7 -24.96 -23.95 -44.67
C GLN A 7 -24.64 -22.82 -43.70
N VAL A 8 -25.00 -21.57 -44.04
CA VAL A 8 -24.82 -20.43 -43.13
C VAL A 8 -25.66 -20.59 -41.86
N THR A 9 -26.91 -21.06 -41.98
CA THR A 9 -27.76 -21.31 -40.80
C THR A 9 -27.20 -22.42 -39.90
N ILE A 10 -26.74 -23.54 -40.48
CA ILE A 10 -26.12 -24.63 -39.70
C ILE A 10 -24.86 -24.14 -39.00
N PHE A 11 -24.00 -23.39 -39.71
CA PHE A 11 -22.80 -22.82 -39.12
C PHE A 11 -23.12 -21.85 -37.98
N MET A 12 -24.08 -20.95 -38.16
CA MET A 12 -24.54 -20.03 -37.11
C MET A 12 -25.12 -20.75 -35.90
N LEU A 13 -25.85 -21.85 -36.10
CA LEU A 13 -26.37 -22.69 -35.01
C LEU A 13 -25.25 -23.44 -34.26
N LEU A 14 -24.22 -23.91 -34.98
CA LEU A 14 -23.05 -24.54 -34.35
C LEU A 14 -22.23 -23.53 -33.56
N VAL A 15 -21.98 -22.34 -34.12
CA VAL A 15 -21.31 -21.23 -33.42
C VAL A 15 -22.13 -20.81 -32.19
N ALA A 16 -23.45 -20.60 -32.35
CA ALA A 16 -24.32 -20.31 -31.21
C ALA A 16 -24.31 -21.44 -30.17
N GLY A 17 -24.32 -22.71 -30.58
CA GLY A 17 -24.20 -23.85 -29.67
C GLY A 17 -22.88 -23.84 -28.90
N VAL A 18 -21.76 -23.55 -29.56
CA VAL A 18 -20.41 -23.51 -28.96
C VAL A 18 -20.22 -22.33 -28.00
N PHE A 19 -20.87 -21.19 -28.23
CA PHE A 19 -20.69 -20.00 -27.37
C PHE A 19 -21.82 -19.79 -26.36
N VAL A 20 -23.07 -20.05 -26.73
CA VAL A 20 -24.26 -19.78 -25.89
C VAL A 20 -24.46 -20.89 -24.86
N VAL A 21 -24.28 -22.15 -25.24
CA VAL A 21 -24.53 -23.28 -24.32
C VAL A 21 -23.52 -23.29 -23.16
N PRO A 22 -22.20 -23.11 -23.38
CA PRO A 22 -21.26 -22.99 -22.26
C PRO A 22 -21.53 -21.77 -21.39
N GLY A 23 -21.87 -20.62 -21.98
CA GLY A 23 -22.23 -19.42 -21.23
C GLY A 23 -23.45 -19.62 -20.34
N PHE A 24 -24.50 -20.27 -20.85
CA PHE A 24 -25.70 -20.62 -20.08
C PHE A 24 -25.39 -21.64 -18.98
N TYR A 25 -24.64 -22.70 -19.29
CA TYR A 25 -24.22 -23.71 -18.33
C TYR A 25 -23.39 -23.10 -17.19
N VAL A 26 -22.40 -22.25 -17.50
CA VAL A 26 -21.57 -21.60 -16.50
C VAL A 26 -22.40 -20.66 -15.63
N ARG A 27 -23.29 -19.84 -16.21
CA ARG A 27 -24.16 -18.96 -15.42
C ARG A 27 -25.12 -19.73 -14.53
N TRP A 28 -25.73 -20.79 -15.04
CA TRP A 28 -26.61 -21.66 -14.24
C TRP A 28 -25.85 -22.31 -13.07
N ARG A 29 -24.67 -22.88 -13.33
CA ARG A 29 -23.79 -23.44 -12.29
C ARG A 29 -23.35 -22.38 -11.29
N ALA A 30 -22.98 -21.19 -11.75
CA ALA A 30 -22.59 -20.08 -10.90
C ALA A 30 -23.74 -19.65 -9.96
N THR A 31 -24.98 -19.64 -10.44
CA THR A 31 -26.15 -19.35 -9.60
C THR A 31 -26.38 -20.44 -8.54
N ILE A 32 -26.15 -21.71 -8.86
CA ILE A 32 -26.23 -22.80 -7.86
C ILE A 32 -25.17 -22.62 -6.78
N ILE A 33 -23.92 -22.32 -7.17
CA ILE A 33 -22.84 -22.02 -6.22
C ILE A 33 -23.22 -20.79 -5.38
N ALA A 34 -23.79 -19.75 -5.97
CA ALA A 34 -24.24 -18.58 -5.23
C ALA A 34 -25.28 -18.93 -4.14
N GLN A 35 -26.26 -19.77 -4.48
CA GLN A 35 -27.27 -20.27 -3.54
C GLN A 35 -26.65 -21.11 -2.42
N GLU A 36 -25.74 -22.02 -2.77
CA GLU A 36 -25.09 -22.94 -1.83
C GLU A 36 -24.22 -22.21 -0.81
N TYR A 37 -23.50 -21.16 -1.24
CA TYR A 37 -22.55 -20.42 -0.42
C TYR A 37 -23.14 -19.12 0.16
N GLU A 38 -24.43 -18.85 -0.05
CA GLU A 38 -25.14 -17.70 0.55
C GLU A 38 -24.99 -17.62 2.07
N PRO A 39 -25.04 -18.72 2.85
CA PRO A 39 -24.84 -18.65 4.30
C PRO A 39 -23.47 -18.09 4.72
N ILE A 40 -22.41 -18.34 3.95
CA ILE A 40 -21.07 -17.80 4.22
C ILE A 40 -21.05 -16.31 3.91
N VAL A 41 -21.63 -15.89 2.77
CA VAL A 41 -21.76 -14.48 2.43
C VAL A 41 -22.62 -13.73 3.47
N GLN A 42 -23.68 -14.36 3.96
CA GLN A 42 -24.52 -13.82 5.04
C GLN A 42 -23.74 -13.60 6.32
N ALA A 43 -22.89 -14.55 6.71
CA ALA A 43 -22.04 -14.42 7.89
C ALA A 43 -21.01 -13.30 7.75
N VAL A 44 -20.40 -13.15 6.57
CA VAL A 44 -19.50 -12.02 6.29
C VAL A 44 -20.26 -10.68 6.35
N ALA A 45 -21.48 -10.62 5.79
CA ALA A 45 -22.32 -9.44 5.84
C ALA A 45 -22.71 -9.07 7.28
N ASP A 46 -23.02 -10.08 8.10
CA ASP A 46 -23.38 -9.93 9.51
C ASP A 46 -22.19 -9.52 10.37
N PHE A 47 -21.02 -10.13 10.13
CA PHE A 47 -19.76 -9.75 10.76
C PHE A 47 -19.44 -8.28 10.48
N HIS A 48 -19.52 -7.86 9.21
CA HIS A 48 -19.29 -6.47 8.82
C HIS A 48 -20.32 -5.51 9.41
N ALA A 49 -21.59 -5.91 9.44
CA ALA A 49 -22.64 -5.12 10.05
C ALA A 49 -22.41 -4.89 11.55
N GLU A 50 -21.89 -5.88 12.27
CA GLU A 50 -21.73 -5.80 13.72
C GLU A 50 -20.38 -5.22 14.17
N THR A 51 -19.34 -5.29 13.34
CA THR A 51 -17.98 -4.82 13.67
C THR A 51 -17.56 -3.58 12.89
N GLY A 52 -18.13 -3.36 11.71
CA GLY A 52 -17.71 -2.32 10.79
C GLY A 52 -16.47 -2.66 9.95
N ILE A 53 -15.87 -3.82 10.14
CA ILE A 53 -14.70 -4.34 9.39
C ILE A 53 -15.02 -5.70 8.77
N TYR A 54 -14.26 -6.13 7.77
CA TYR A 54 -14.46 -7.48 7.19
C TYR A 54 -13.70 -8.54 7.99
N PRO A 55 -14.18 -9.80 8.00
CA PRO A 55 -13.38 -10.90 8.53
C PRO A 55 -12.10 -11.04 7.69
N GLN A 56 -10.98 -11.28 8.37
CA GLN A 56 -9.69 -11.48 7.73
C GLN A 56 -9.58 -12.88 7.14
N ASP A 57 -10.09 -13.86 7.87
CA ASP A 57 -10.03 -15.27 7.50
C ASP A 57 -11.22 -16.06 8.04
N ALA A 58 -11.14 -17.38 7.90
CA ALA A 58 -12.17 -18.32 8.34
C ALA A 58 -12.34 -18.39 9.87
N ASN A 59 -11.28 -18.13 10.65
CA ASN A 59 -11.34 -18.23 12.11
C ASN A 59 -12.24 -17.14 12.69
N ASP A 60 -12.22 -15.93 12.12
CA ASP A 60 -13.11 -14.83 12.50
C ASP A 60 -14.59 -15.23 12.44
N LEU A 61 -14.96 -16.04 11.45
CA LEU A 61 -16.33 -16.54 11.27
C LEU A 61 -16.60 -17.81 12.08
N ALA A 62 -15.61 -18.69 12.20
CA ALA A 62 -15.75 -19.95 12.93
C ALA A 62 -15.98 -19.72 14.44
N GLU A 63 -15.23 -18.80 15.05
CA GLU A 63 -15.38 -18.49 16.48
C GLU A 63 -16.71 -17.81 16.80
N ARG A 64 -17.17 -16.94 15.89
CA ARG A 64 -18.36 -16.12 16.09
C ARG A 64 -19.66 -16.85 15.76
N ASP A 65 -19.70 -17.48 14.59
CA ASP A 65 -20.94 -18.01 13.99
C ASP A 65 -20.93 -19.54 13.90
N GLY A 66 -19.84 -20.21 14.29
CA GLY A 66 -19.70 -21.66 14.17
C GLY A 66 -19.62 -22.14 12.72
N ILE A 67 -19.27 -21.24 11.79
CA ILE A 67 -19.25 -21.54 10.36
C ILE A 67 -17.88 -22.10 9.98
N THR A 68 -17.89 -23.29 9.41
CA THR A 68 -16.69 -23.87 8.79
C THR A 68 -16.58 -23.37 7.36
N ILE A 69 -15.48 -22.70 7.03
CA ILE A 69 -15.21 -22.23 5.68
C ILE A 69 -14.58 -23.37 4.86
N PRO A 70 -15.21 -23.77 3.73
CA PRO A 70 -14.65 -24.80 2.86
C PRO A 70 -13.31 -24.36 2.25
N GLU A 71 -12.40 -25.31 1.99
CA GLU A 71 -11.06 -25.03 1.42
C GLU A 71 -11.10 -24.32 0.06
N ASN A 72 -12.21 -24.45 -0.68
CA ASN A 72 -12.39 -23.79 -1.97
C ASN A 72 -12.94 -22.35 -1.85
N VAL A 73 -13.06 -21.82 -0.63
CA VAL A 73 -13.49 -20.45 -0.36
C VAL A 73 -12.32 -19.64 0.18
N ILE A 74 -12.04 -18.52 -0.47
CA ILE A 74 -11.05 -17.53 -0.02
C ILE A 74 -11.81 -16.26 0.36
N ILE A 75 -11.58 -15.78 1.57
CA ILE A 75 -12.09 -14.50 2.07
C ILE A 75 -10.92 -13.51 2.03
N SER A 76 -11.13 -12.33 1.47
CA SER A 76 -10.17 -11.24 1.53
C SER A 76 -10.63 -10.18 2.52
N SER A 77 -9.67 -9.52 3.16
CA SER A 77 -9.88 -8.40 4.08
C SER A 77 -10.53 -7.17 3.43
N TYR A 78 -10.68 -7.13 2.11
CA TYR A 78 -11.28 -6.00 1.37
C TYR A 78 -12.72 -6.28 0.94
N GLY A 79 -13.39 -7.27 1.54
CA GLY A 79 -14.77 -7.59 1.22
C GLY A 79 -14.91 -8.29 -0.14
N LEU A 80 -14.00 -9.21 -0.46
CA LEU A 80 -14.15 -10.13 -1.59
C LEU A 80 -14.19 -11.57 -1.08
N ILE A 81 -15.20 -12.32 -1.50
CA ILE A 81 -15.24 -13.78 -1.32
C ILE A 81 -15.04 -14.41 -2.69
N SER A 82 -14.06 -15.30 -2.81
CA SER A 82 -13.78 -16.09 -4.01
C SER A 82 -14.08 -17.55 -3.76
N ILE A 83 -14.91 -18.16 -4.60
CA ILE A 83 -15.36 -19.55 -4.50
C ILE A 83 -14.93 -20.29 -5.76
N TYR A 84 -14.07 -21.29 -5.60
CA TYR A 84 -13.53 -22.10 -6.68
C TYR A 84 -14.32 -23.41 -6.81
N GLY A 85 -15.22 -23.47 -7.78
CA GLY A 85 -15.84 -24.74 -8.21
C GLY A 85 -14.97 -25.45 -9.25
N GLU A 86 -15.26 -26.73 -9.52
CA GLU A 86 -14.49 -27.57 -10.46
C GLU A 86 -14.28 -26.95 -11.86
N ALA A 87 -15.25 -26.15 -12.33
CA ALA A 87 -15.21 -25.52 -13.66
C ALA A 87 -15.67 -24.05 -13.66
N VAL A 88 -16.04 -23.50 -12.50
CA VAL A 88 -16.64 -22.17 -12.38
C VAL A 88 -16.07 -21.47 -11.15
N HIS A 89 -15.52 -20.27 -11.37
CA HIS A 89 -15.17 -19.35 -10.29
C HIS A 89 -16.31 -18.36 -10.09
N VAL A 90 -16.81 -18.30 -8.86
CA VAL A 90 -17.83 -17.35 -8.41
C VAL A 90 -17.21 -16.44 -7.37
N SER A 91 -17.54 -15.16 -7.40
CA SER A 91 -17.15 -14.25 -6.34
C SER A 91 -18.31 -13.39 -5.87
N TYR A 92 -18.24 -12.99 -4.60
CA TYR A 92 -19.12 -11.98 -4.01
C TYR A 92 -18.29 -10.76 -3.66
N TRP A 93 -18.72 -9.59 -4.11
CA TRP A 93 -18.09 -8.31 -3.78
C TRP A 93 -18.97 -7.59 -2.77
N PHE A 94 -18.38 -7.09 -1.69
CA PHE A 94 -19.02 -6.14 -0.78
C PHE A 94 -18.47 -4.75 -1.11
N SER A 95 -19.20 -3.96 -1.89
CA SER A 95 -18.85 -2.56 -2.15
C SER A 95 -20.07 -1.73 -2.51
N GLU A 96 -20.01 -0.42 -2.27
CA GLU A 96 -21.13 0.49 -2.57
C GLU A 96 -21.55 0.45 -4.05
N THR A 97 -20.61 0.22 -4.96
CA THR A 97 -20.85 0.28 -6.41
C THR A 97 -21.03 -1.09 -7.06
N SER A 98 -20.50 -2.15 -6.44
CA SER A 98 -20.42 -3.49 -7.05
C SER A 98 -20.94 -4.61 -6.16
N ASP A 99 -21.73 -4.30 -5.12
CA ASP A 99 -22.30 -5.30 -4.21
C ASP A 99 -23.02 -6.45 -4.95
N GLY A 100 -22.63 -7.69 -4.69
CA GLY A 100 -23.30 -8.87 -5.20
C GLY A 100 -22.41 -9.88 -5.93
N TRP A 101 -23.09 -10.83 -6.56
CA TRP A 101 -22.48 -12.02 -7.14
C TRP A 101 -21.95 -11.79 -8.56
N SER A 102 -20.77 -12.35 -8.85
CA SER A 102 -20.16 -12.35 -10.17
C SER A 102 -19.47 -13.67 -10.48
N CYS A 103 -19.22 -13.93 -11.76
CA CYS A 103 -18.44 -15.06 -12.24
C CYS A 103 -17.57 -14.61 -13.42
N SER A 104 -16.80 -15.54 -14.02
CA SER A 104 -15.97 -15.27 -15.21
C SER A 104 -16.73 -14.67 -16.41
N PHE A 105 -18.07 -14.74 -16.43
CA PHE A 105 -18.94 -14.20 -17.48
C PHE A 105 -19.77 -12.98 -17.03
N GLY A 106 -19.32 -12.29 -15.99
CA GLY A 106 -19.91 -11.06 -15.47
C GLY A 106 -20.81 -11.26 -14.25
N ARG A 107 -21.60 -10.22 -13.93
CA ARG A 107 -22.52 -10.18 -12.78
C ARG A 107 -23.63 -11.22 -12.94
N LEU A 108 -23.91 -11.95 -11.86
CA LEU A 108 -25.02 -12.90 -11.82
C LEU A 108 -26.33 -12.15 -11.52
N SER A 109 -27.44 -12.66 -12.05
CA SER A 109 -28.78 -12.19 -11.69
C SER A 109 -29.27 -12.87 -10.41
N TYR A 110 -28.42 -12.90 -9.38
CA TYR A 110 -28.74 -13.43 -8.06
C TYR A 110 -28.77 -12.27 -7.06
N PRO A 111 -29.76 -12.19 -6.14
CA PRO A 111 -29.90 -11.06 -5.23
C PRO A 111 -28.63 -10.83 -4.39
N PRO A 112 -28.25 -9.56 -4.14
CA PRO A 112 -27.26 -9.24 -3.12
C PRO A 112 -27.73 -9.67 -1.74
N VAL A 113 -26.78 -10.09 -0.90
CA VAL A 113 -27.03 -10.51 0.47
C VAL A 113 -27.09 -9.28 1.37
N LYS A 114 -28.14 -9.21 2.19
CA LYS A 114 -28.31 -8.11 3.16
C LYS A 114 -27.97 -8.61 4.55
N PRO A 115 -27.32 -7.80 5.40
CA PRO A 115 -27.13 -8.17 6.80
C PRO A 115 -28.45 -8.51 7.48
N SER A 116 -28.47 -9.65 8.17
CA SER A 116 -29.53 -10.10 9.08
C SER A 116 -29.38 -9.48 10.46
N ARG A 117 -28.16 -9.08 10.81
CA ARG A 117 -27.81 -8.41 12.08
C ARG A 117 -27.97 -6.90 12.00
N LYS A 118 -28.08 -6.27 13.18
CA LYS A 118 -28.19 -4.81 13.28
C LYS A 118 -26.85 -4.19 12.91
N VAL A 119 -26.86 -3.32 11.91
CA VAL A 119 -25.69 -2.53 11.51
C VAL A 119 -25.33 -1.56 12.64
N VAL A 120 -24.11 -1.66 13.14
CA VAL A 120 -23.52 -0.67 14.06
C VAL A 120 -23.06 0.55 13.27
N THR A 121 -23.29 1.73 13.83
CA THR A 121 -22.94 3.01 13.22
C THR A 121 -22.35 3.93 14.26
N GLY A 122 -21.75 5.03 13.82
CA GLY A 122 -21.23 6.03 14.75
C GLY A 122 -20.08 5.48 15.62
N GLU A 123 -20.01 5.99 16.85
CA GLU A 123 -19.07 5.52 17.88
C GLU A 123 -19.18 4.01 18.17
N ALA A 124 -20.39 3.45 18.09
CA ALA A 124 -20.58 2.02 18.32
C ALA A 124 -19.85 1.17 17.27
N ARG A 125 -19.76 1.64 16.02
CA ARG A 125 -18.97 1.00 14.97
C ARG A 125 -17.47 1.08 15.27
N LEU A 126 -16.98 2.25 15.69
CA LEU A 126 -15.58 2.43 16.07
C LEU A 126 -15.19 1.48 17.20
N LEU A 127 -15.97 1.45 18.29
CA LEU A 127 -15.70 0.60 19.44
C LEU A 127 -15.76 -0.90 19.09
N ALA A 128 -16.69 -1.31 18.22
CA ALA A 128 -16.78 -2.69 17.78
C ALA A 128 -15.57 -3.11 16.93
N ALA A 129 -15.12 -2.24 16.01
CA ALA A 129 -13.92 -2.48 15.22
C ALA A 129 -12.65 -2.54 16.08
N LEU A 130 -12.51 -1.63 17.05
CA LEU A 130 -11.37 -1.63 17.97
C LEU A 130 -11.33 -2.89 18.84
N ALA A 131 -12.48 -3.34 19.35
CA ALA A 131 -12.59 -4.59 20.10
C ALA A 131 -12.22 -5.81 19.25
N GLU A 132 -12.59 -5.80 17.97
CA GLU A 132 -12.22 -6.87 17.03
C GLU A 132 -10.72 -6.86 16.73
N TYR A 133 -10.09 -5.69 16.58
CA TYR A 133 -8.64 -5.60 16.49
C TYR A 133 -7.95 -6.07 17.76
N ASP A 134 -8.46 -5.73 18.95
CA ASP A 134 -7.91 -6.23 20.22
C ASP A 134 -7.95 -7.76 20.28
N ARG A 135 -9.06 -8.38 19.85
CA ARG A 135 -9.17 -9.85 19.74
C ARG A 135 -8.13 -10.42 18.77
N ARG A 136 -8.03 -9.86 17.55
CA ARG A 136 -7.06 -10.30 16.54
C ARG A 136 -5.63 -10.16 17.02
N ILE A 137 -5.28 -9.08 17.72
CA ILE A 137 -3.95 -8.87 18.31
C ILE A 137 -3.63 -9.93 19.37
N GLU A 138 -4.61 -10.33 20.18
CA GLU A 138 -4.41 -11.38 21.18
C GLU A 138 -4.21 -12.77 20.56
N PHE A 139 -4.91 -13.04 19.45
CA PHE A 139 -4.87 -14.32 18.75
C PHE A 139 -3.67 -14.43 17.80
N TYR A 140 -3.48 -13.44 16.92
CA TYR A 140 -2.39 -13.33 15.96
C TYR A 140 -1.23 -12.48 16.51
N ARG A 141 -0.65 -12.93 17.62
CA ARG A 141 0.36 -12.15 18.37
C ARG A 141 1.60 -11.76 17.59
N ASP A 142 1.95 -12.46 16.52
CA ASP A 142 3.14 -12.13 15.74
C ASP A 142 2.80 -11.26 14.51
N ASP A 143 1.51 -11.05 14.23
CA ASP A 143 1.05 -10.24 13.11
C ASP A 143 0.88 -8.77 13.52
N LYS A 144 1.87 -7.96 13.14
CA LYS A 144 1.88 -6.50 13.39
C LYS A 144 0.76 -5.78 12.64
N GLN A 145 0.23 -6.35 11.55
CA GLN A 145 -0.75 -5.69 10.68
C GLN A 145 -2.02 -5.27 11.44
N HIS A 146 -2.48 -6.06 12.42
CA HIS A 146 -3.65 -5.72 13.24
C HIS A 146 -3.42 -4.50 14.12
N ARG A 147 -2.20 -4.35 14.65
CA ARG A 147 -1.83 -3.17 15.42
C ARG A 147 -1.76 -1.94 14.52
N SER A 148 -1.12 -2.05 13.35
CA SER A 148 -1.06 -0.95 12.37
C SER A 148 -2.47 -0.52 11.94
N ALA A 149 -3.37 -1.47 11.69
CA ALA A 149 -4.76 -1.20 11.34
C ALA A 149 -5.55 -0.54 12.48
N LYS A 150 -5.35 -1.00 13.73
CA LYS A 150 -5.92 -0.38 14.93
C LYS A 150 -5.44 1.06 15.12
N MET A 151 -4.13 1.31 15.04
CA MET A 151 -3.54 2.65 15.14
C MET A 151 -4.09 3.58 14.05
N SER A 152 -4.24 3.07 12.83
CA SER A 152 -4.85 3.82 11.73
C SER A 152 -6.30 4.23 12.01
N LEU A 153 -7.10 3.30 12.54
CA LEU A 153 -8.50 3.57 12.89
C LEU A 153 -8.62 4.58 14.05
N LEU A 154 -7.77 4.46 15.07
CA LEU A 154 -7.69 5.43 16.16
C LEU A 154 -7.32 6.83 15.64
N ARG A 155 -6.33 6.91 14.74
CA ARG A 155 -5.92 8.16 14.08
C ARG A 155 -7.06 8.77 13.27
N SER A 156 -7.79 7.99 12.46
CA SER A 156 -8.90 8.51 11.65
C SER A 156 -10.04 9.04 12.53
N ALA A 157 -10.22 8.47 13.72
CA ALA A 157 -11.13 8.97 14.75
C ALA A 157 -10.60 10.22 15.50
N GLY A 158 -9.33 10.61 15.32
CA GLY A 158 -8.71 11.73 16.03
C GLY A 158 -8.33 11.41 17.49
N ARG A 159 -8.08 10.13 17.79
CA ARG A 159 -7.76 9.64 19.14
C ARG A 159 -6.24 9.48 19.33
N ASP A 160 -5.50 10.57 19.07
CA ASP A 160 -4.03 10.55 19.02
C ASP A 160 -3.37 10.03 20.29
N ALA A 161 -3.92 10.35 21.48
CA ALA A 161 -3.43 9.83 22.75
C ALA A 161 -3.47 8.28 22.81
N GLU A 162 -4.50 7.67 22.23
CA GLU A 162 -4.62 6.21 22.19
C GLU A 162 -3.76 5.58 21.11
N VAL A 163 -3.51 6.30 20.01
CA VAL A 163 -2.49 5.90 19.02
C VAL A 163 -1.12 5.83 19.70
N TYR A 164 -0.77 6.86 20.48
CA TYR A 164 0.47 6.89 21.25
C TYR A 164 0.57 5.71 22.24
N GLU A 165 -0.48 5.45 23.04
CA GLU A 165 -0.51 4.31 23.97
C GLU A 165 -0.39 2.95 23.26
N GLU A 166 -1.02 2.79 22.10
CA GLU A 166 -0.87 1.58 21.29
C GLU A 166 0.56 1.46 20.73
N CYS A 167 1.19 2.57 20.33
CA CYS A 167 2.59 2.59 19.90
C CYS A 167 3.55 2.18 21.03
N GLN A 168 3.33 2.66 22.27
CA GLN A 168 4.15 2.22 23.41
C GLN A 168 3.99 0.72 23.69
N ARG A 169 2.76 0.20 23.68
CA ARG A 169 2.52 -1.25 23.81
C ARG A 169 3.17 -2.05 22.69
N ALA A 170 3.15 -1.54 21.47
CA ALA A 170 3.81 -2.15 20.33
C ALA A 170 5.35 -2.15 20.48
N LYS A 171 5.96 -1.07 20.97
CA LYS A 171 7.41 -1.02 21.28
C LYS A 171 7.81 -2.06 22.32
N GLU A 172 7.00 -2.26 23.35
CA GLU A 172 7.26 -3.26 24.40
C GLU A 172 7.20 -4.69 23.85
N MET A 173 6.27 -4.96 22.92
CA MET A 173 6.07 -6.30 22.35
C MET A 173 7.02 -6.60 21.19
N TYR A 174 7.30 -5.61 20.34
CA TYR A 174 8.18 -5.70 19.18
C TYR A 174 9.21 -4.56 19.23
N PRO A 175 10.27 -4.71 20.05
CA PRO A 175 11.28 -3.67 20.19
C PRO A 175 11.95 -3.31 18.86
N ASP A 176 12.02 -4.25 17.91
CA ASP A 176 12.65 -4.09 16.60
C ASP A 176 11.70 -3.51 15.53
N TRP A 177 10.50 -3.04 15.91
CA TRP A 177 9.54 -2.51 14.95
C TRP A 177 9.61 -0.98 14.85
N CYS A 178 10.28 -0.47 13.82
CA CYS A 178 10.53 0.97 13.63
C CYS A 178 9.24 1.81 13.63
N LEU A 179 8.16 1.32 13.00
CA LEU A 179 6.91 2.08 12.89
C LEU A 179 6.25 2.34 14.25
N ALA A 180 6.46 1.48 15.26
CA ALA A 180 5.99 1.72 16.61
C ALA A 180 6.72 2.90 17.27
N HIS A 181 8.04 3.01 17.05
CA HIS A 181 8.83 4.16 17.52
C HIS A 181 8.46 5.44 16.78
N LEU A 182 8.29 5.37 15.46
CA LEU A 182 7.86 6.50 14.63
C LEU A 182 6.47 7.01 15.07
N GLY A 183 5.51 6.09 15.22
CA GLY A 183 4.17 6.42 15.70
C GLY A 183 4.20 7.08 17.09
N ALA A 184 4.98 6.54 18.02
CA ALA A 184 5.15 7.15 19.33
C ALA A 184 5.67 8.60 19.25
N ALA A 185 6.62 8.89 18.36
CA ALA A 185 7.16 10.24 18.18
C ALA A 185 6.13 11.21 17.55
N LEU A 186 5.33 10.74 16.58
CA LEU A 186 4.31 11.54 15.90
C LEU A 186 3.13 11.91 16.80
N TYR A 187 2.64 10.94 17.58
CA TYR A 187 1.42 11.08 18.36
C TYR A 187 1.67 11.45 19.83
N ALA A 188 2.94 11.65 20.22
CA ALA A 188 3.31 12.17 21.52
C ALA A 188 2.75 13.58 21.74
N THR A 189 2.32 13.85 22.99
CA THR A 189 2.04 15.21 23.45
C THR A 189 3.31 16.06 23.43
N GLU A 190 3.17 17.38 23.54
CA GLU A 190 4.33 18.29 23.58
C GLU A 190 5.32 17.94 24.70
N GLU A 191 4.82 17.46 25.85
CA GLU A 191 5.64 17.03 26.98
C GLU A 191 6.40 15.73 26.69
N GLN A 192 5.77 14.79 25.97
CA GLN A 192 6.33 13.48 25.65
C GLN A 192 7.28 13.51 24.45
N ARG A 193 7.07 14.46 23.53
CA ARG A 193 7.73 14.49 22.22
C ARG A 193 9.25 14.45 22.27
N PRO A 194 9.95 15.24 23.13
CA PRO A 194 11.41 15.18 23.17
C PRO A 194 11.95 13.79 23.53
N GLY A 195 11.28 13.07 24.44
CA GLY A 195 11.66 11.71 24.80
C GLY A 195 11.38 10.72 23.68
N ALA A 196 10.19 10.79 23.07
CA ALA A 196 9.81 9.89 21.97
C ALA A 196 10.66 10.11 20.70
N GLU A 197 11.08 11.34 20.42
CA GLU A 197 12.01 11.68 19.34
C GLU A 197 13.40 11.08 19.59
N GLU A 198 13.96 11.26 20.80
CA GLU A 198 15.28 10.70 21.12
C GLU A 198 15.25 9.17 21.11
N ASP A 199 14.17 8.55 21.59
CA ASP A 199 13.94 7.10 21.49
C ASP A 199 13.99 6.63 20.02
N LEU A 200 13.25 7.28 19.11
CA LEU A 200 13.25 6.94 17.68
C LEU A 200 14.65 7.10 17.08
N LYS A 201 15.32 8.22 17.38
CA LYS A 201 16.68 8.48 16.88
C LYS A 201 17.68 7.44 17.36
N GLN A 202 17.66 7.11 18.66
CA GLN A 202 18.51 6.07 19.24
C GLN A 202 18.23 4.72 18.59
N TRP A 203 16.95 4.37 18.41
CA TRP A 203 16.57 3.11 17.78
C TRP A 203 17.11 3.00 16.35
N CYS A 204 16.99 4.05 15.53
CA CYS A 204 17.57 4.08 14.18
C CYS A 204 19.09 3.95 14.19
N ASP A 205 19.77 4.51 15.20
CA ASP A 205 21.23 4.39 15.36
C ASP A 205 21.66 2.96 15.78
N GLU A 206 20.83 2.24 16.52
CA GLU A 206 21.04 0.83 16.89
C GLU A 206 20.70 -0.14 15.75
N HIS A 207 19.81 0.26 14.85
CA HIS A 207 19.33 -0.54 13.72
C HIS A 207 19.58 0.19 12.39
N PRO A 208 20.84 0.37 11.96
CA PRO A 208 21.15 1.18 10.79
C PRO A 208 20.62 0.53 9.50
N ALA A 209 19.65 1.18 8.87
CA ALA A 209 19.14 0.83 7.55
C ALA A 209 18.66 2.08 6.82
N PHE A 210 18.64 2.03 5.48
CA PHE A 210 18.21 3.17 4.69
C PHE A 210 16.80 3.65 5.08
N ILE A 211 15.86 2.71 5.18
CA ILE A 211 14.44 3.02 5.43
C ILE A 211 14.24 3.58 6.85
N HIS A 212 14.99 3.13 7.86
CA HIS A 212 14.89 3.66 9.22
C HIS A 212 15.31 5.12 9.32
N TYR A 213 16.43 5.47 8.69
CA TYR A 213 16.86 6.86 8.61
C TYR A 213 15.96 7.69 7.70
N TRP A 214 15.32 7.08 6.69
CA TRP A 214 14.27 7.74 5.93
C TRP A 214 13.05 8.06 6.80
N TYR A 215 12.58 7.13 7.66
CA TYR A 215 11.47 7.40 8.59
C TYR A 215 11.78 8.54 9.55
N LEU A 216 13.00 8.56 10.10
CA LEU A 216 13.46 9.66 10.95
C LEU A 216 13.51 10.99 10.17
N ALA A 217 14.01 10.98 8.94
CA ALA A 217 14.03 12.16 8.09
C ALA A 217 12.62 12.66 7.74
N TRP A 218 11.70 11.73 7.46
CA TRP A 218 10.30 12.04 7.21
C TRP A 218 9.63 12.65 8.45
N TYR A 219 9.85 12.09 9.64
CA TYR A 219 9.39 12.69 10.91
C TYR A 219 9.87 14.14 11.07
N TYR A 220 11.15 14.40 10.79
CA TYR A 220 11.71 15.75 10.87
C TYR A 220 11.13 16.70 9.83
N ARG A 221 10.83 16.23 8.62
CA ARG A 221 10.15 17.03 7.59
C ARG A 221 8.75 17.43 8.01
N GLU A 222 7.96 16.50 8.55
CA GLU A 222 6.59 16.78 9.03
C GLU A 222 6.60 17.76 10.22
N SER A 223 7.71 17.84 10.94
CA SER A 223 7.92 18.77 12.06
C SER A 223 8.63 20.08 11.66
N ASP A 224 8.82 20.33 10.36
CA ASP A 224 9.56 21.49 9.81
C ASP A 224 11.02 21.64 10.32
N GLN A 225 11.64 20.52 10.71
CA GLN A 225 13.03 20.45 11.18
C GLN A 225 13.98 20.05 10.03
N ILE A 226 14.01 20.86 8.97
CA ILE A 226 14.75 20.55 7.73
C ILE A 226 16.22 20.16 7.95
N PRO A 227 17.02 20.85 8.78
CA PRO A 227 18.41 20.43 9.03
C PRO A 227 18.52 19.01 9.60
N ASN A 228 17.65 18.65 10.56
CA ASN A 228 17.65 17.33 11.17
C ASN A 228 17.22 16.25 10.18
N ALA A 229 16.30 16.57 9.26
CA ALA A 229 15.93 15.66 8.18
C ALA A 229 17.10 15.37 7.24
N LEU A 230 17.88 16.39 6.87
CA LEU A 230 19.08 16.23 6.03
C LEU A 230 20.17 15.44 6.75
N ASP A 231 20.38 15.68 8.04
CA ASP A 231 21.33 14.94 8.87
C ASP A 231 20.93 13.46 8.99
N ALA A 232 19.64 13.17 9.18
CA ALA A 232 19.13 11.80 9.19
C ALA A 232 19.38 11.10 7.83
N LEU A 233 19.08 11.76 6.70
CA LEU A 233 19.37 11.18 5.38
C LEU A 233 20.86 10.99 5.13
N ALA A 234 21.74 11.86 5.66
CA ALA A 234 23.18 11.69 5.53
C ALA A 234 23.68 10.40 6.21
N LYS A 235 23.02 9.94 7.28
CA LYS A 235 23.33 8.67 7.95
C LYS A 235 22.98 7.43 7.10
N THR A 236 22.17 7.57 6.06
CA THR A 236 21.86 6.44 5.15
C THR A 236 23.08 5.95 4.36
N LYS A 237 24.17 6.73 4.31
CA LYS A 237 25.37 6.40 3.53
C LYS A 237 25.92 5.03 3.93
N GLY A 238 25.91 4.09 2.98
CA GLY A 238 26.41 2.74 3.17
C GLY A 238 25.45 1.80 3.92
N CYS A 239 24.27 2.28 4.31
CA CYS A 239 23.20 1.44 4.81
C CYS A 239 22.57 0.64 3.65
N PRO A 240 22.15 -0.60 3.87
CA PRO A 240 21.47 -1.37 2.83
C PRO A 240 20.07 -0.81 2.53
N LEU A 241 19.67 -0.92 1.26
CA LEU A 241 18.30 -0.66 0.79
C LEU A 241 17.52 -1.98 0.78
N GLU A 242 17.32 -2.55 1.96
CA GLU A 242 16.58 -3.79 2.20
C GLU A 242 15.10 -3.51 2.48
N HIS A 243 14.25 -4.53 2.30
CA HIS A 243 12.92 -4.56 2.92
C HIS A 243 13.07 -4.85 4.41
N ILE A 244 12.34 -4.13 5.25
CA ILE A 244 12.49 -4.25 6.70
C ILE A 244 11.18 -4.74 7.32
N ASP A 245 10.03 -4.21 6.88
CA ASP A 245 8.75 -4.61 7.44
C ASP A 245 7.75 -5.06 6.37
N ASN A 246 7.00 -6.13 6.69
CA ASN A 246 5.95 -6.68 5.82
C ASN A 246 4.74 -5.74 5.67
N ASP A 247 4.63 -4.69 6.49
CA ASP A 247 3.56 -3.68 6.45
C ASP A 247 4.00 -2.36 5.79
N GLU A 248 5.16 -2.35 5.12
CA GLU A 248 5.60 -1.24 4.29
C GLU A 248 4.56 -0.92 3.20
N THR A 249 4.08 0.33 3.19
CA THR A 249 3.14 0.83 2.16
C THR A 249 3.83 1.15 0.84
N TRP A 250 5.16 1.33 0.89
CA TRP A 250 6.00 1.73 -0.22
C TRP A 250 7.10 0.70 -0.47
N VAL A 251 7.53 0.60 -1.72
CA VAL A 251 8.69 -0.23 -2.06
C VAL A 251 10.00 0.52 -1.75
N PRO A 252 11.13 -0.16 -1.47
CA PRO A 252 12.41 0.46 -1.14
C PRO A 252 12.85 1.56 -2.12
N SER A 253 12.62 1.36 -3.42
CA SER A 253 12.94 2.37 -4.43
C SER A 253 12.11 3.65 -4.28
N ALA A 254 10.87 3.58 -3.81
CA ALA A 254 10.01 4.76 -3.61
C ALA A 254 10.55 5.64 -2.48
N PHE A 255 11.04 5.03 -1.38
CA PHE A 255 11.73 5.76 -0.31
C PHE A 255 13.01 6.43 -0.82
N ALA A 256 13.82 5.73 -1.61
CA ALA A 256 15.03 6.30 -2.20
C ALA A 256 14.73 7.46 -3.18
N PHE A 257 13.68 7.31 -3.99
CA PHE A 257 13.21 8.36 -4.90
C PHE A 257 12.74 9.59 -4.13
N ASP A 258 11.93 9.42 -3.08
CA ASP A 258 11.46 10.53 -2.24
C ASP A 258 12.63 11.23 -1.52
N ALA A 259 13.59 10.47 -0.96
CA ALA A 259 14.81 11.02 -0.35
C ALA A 259 15.62 11.87 -1.34
N ALA A 260 15.83 11.34 -2.56
CA ALA A 260 16.56 12.02 -3.62
C ALA A 260 15.83 13.29 -4.09
N THR A 261 14.50 13.22 -4.20
CA THR A 261 13.63 14.36 -4.53
C THR A 261 13.74 15.45 -3.46
N PHE A 262 13.70 15.05 -2.19
CA PHE A 262 13.87 15.97 -1.07
C PHE A 262 15.26 16.63 -1.10
N ALA A 263 16.34 15.86 -1.26
CA ALA A 263 17.70 16.41 -1.37
C ALA A 263 17.87 17.38 -2.56
N CYS A 264 17.26 17.09 -3.72
CA CYS A 264 17.17 18.03 -4.85
C CYS A 264 16.52 19.35 -4.43
N SER A 265 15.34 19.30 -3.79
CA SER A 265 14.58 20.49 -3.38
C SER A 265 15.34 21.37 -2.39
N GLN A 266 16.18 20.76 -1.56
CA GLN A 266 17.02 21.45 -0.57
C GLN A 266 18.40 21.87 -1.10
N SER A 267 18.65 21.70 -2.41
CA SER A 267 19.94 22.02 -3.06
C SER A 267 21.14 21.38 -2.35
N GLN A 268 21.03 20.08 -2.02
CA GLN A 268 22.07 19.30 -1.34
C GLN A 268 22.72 18.28 -2.29
N PRO A 269 23.58 18.71 -3.24
CA PRO A 269 24.06 17.84 -4.31
C PRO A 269 24.98 16.71 -3.80
N GLU A 270 25.80 16.93 -2.76
CA GLU A 270 26.66 15.89 -2.20
C GLU A 270 25.82 14.79 -1.52
N LEU A 271 24.79 15.19 -0.76
CA LEU A 271 23.84 14.24 -0.17
C LEU A 271 23.12 13.46 -1.27
N LEU A 272 22.67 14.15 -2.32
CA LEU A 272 21.99 13.51 -3.45
C LEU A 272 22.85 12.44 -4.14
N LEU A 273 24.14 12.71 -4.35
CA LEU A 273 25.08 11.71 -4.88
C LEU A 273 25.23 10.51 -3.93
N SER A 274 25.35 10.75 -2.62
CA SER A 274 25.43 9.69 -1.60
C SER A 274 24.17 8.82 -1.56
N LEU A 275 22.98 9.42 -1.72
CA LEU A 275 21.71 8.69 -1.82
C LEU A 275 21.68 7.83 -3.10
N CYS A 276 22.13 8.38 -4.24
CA CYS A 276 22.22 7.64 -5.50
C CYS A 276 23.19 6.45 -5.42
N GLU A 277 24.32 6.61 -4.74
CA GLU A 277 25.26 5.51 -4.48
C GLU A 277 24.61 4.40 -3.67
N THR A 278 23.93 4.76 -2.57
CA THR A 278 23.22 3.82 -1.71
C THR A 278 22.11 3.09 -2.46
N TRP A 279 21.31 3.81 -3.26
CA TRP A 279 20.25 3.24 -4.10
C TRP A 279 20.80 2.33 -5.20
N SER A 280 22.04 2.55 -5.67
CA SER A 280 22.68 1.71 -6.67
C SER A 280 23.26 0.39 -6.14
N ASN A 281 23.29 0.20 -4.81
CA ASN A 281 23.93 -0.97 -4.19
C ASN A 281 23.13 -2.27 -4.46
N PRO A 282 23.72 -3.30 -5.09
CA PRO A 282 23.05 -4.56 -5.40
C PRO A 282 22.74 -5.44 -4.18
N GLN A 283 23.21 -5.07 -2.98
CA GLN A 283 22.91 -5.79 -1.73
C GLN A 283 21.47 -5.58 -1.24
N GLY A 284 20.67 -4.71 -1.88
CA GLY A 284 19.27 -4.51 -1.54
C GLY A 284 18.30 -5.51 -2.20
N THR A 285 17.00 -5.22 -2.05
CA THR A 285 15.89 -6.05 -2.56
C THR A 285 15.95 -6.33 -4.07
N TYR A 286 16.52 -5.41 -4.86
CA TYR A 286 16.45 -5.47 -6.32
C TYR A 286 17.74 -5.95 -6.96
N SER A 287 17.61 -6.90 -7.89
CA SER A 287 18.72 -7.42 -8.69
C SER A 287 19.23 -6.43 -9.76
N HIS A 288 18.71 -5.20 -9.81
CA HIS A 288 19.05 -4.21 -10.81
C HIS A 288 18.95 -2.79 -10.26
N ALA A 289 19.81 -1.90 -10.77
CA ALA A 289 19.74 -0.47 -10.48
C ALA A 289 18.51 0.18 -11.12
N SER A 290 17.92 1.15 -10.43
CA SER A 290 16.82 1.97 -10.96
C SER A 290 17.31 2.84 -12.12
N SER A 291 16.48 2.97 -13.16
CA SER A 291 16.73 3.89 -14.29
C SER A 291 16.66 5.37 -13.90
N ASP A 292 16.16 5.69 -12.70
CA ASP A 292 16.06 7.06 -12.20
C ASP A 292 17.38 7.57 -11.60
N ILE A 293 18.30 6.67 -11.21
CA ILE A 293 19.57 7.04 -10.56
C ILE A 293 20.41 7.99 -11.42
N PRO A 294 20.64 7.74 -12.72
CA PRO A 294 21.39 8.67 -13.58
C PRO A 294 20.73 10.04 -13.71
N VAL A 295 19.40 10.12 -13.59
CA VAL A 295 18.65 11.39 -13.64
C VAL A 295 18.99 12.25 -12.42
N PHE A 296 18.95 11.68 -11.22
CA PHE A 296 19.31 12.38 -9.98
C PHE A 296 20.79 12.73 -9.91
N ARG A 297 21.68 11.84 -10.36
CA ARG A 297 23.12 12.17 -10.48
C ARG A 297 23.36 13.35 -11.40
N THR A 298 22.69 13.39 -12.54
CA THR A 298 22.75 14.53 -13.46
C THR A 298 22.38 15.84 -12.74
N ALA A 299 21.29 15.85 -11.98
CA ALA A 299 20.85 17.03 -11.23
C ALA A 299 21.91 17.50 -10.21
N ALA A 300 22.49 16.58 -9.44
CA ALA A 300 23.56 16.89 -8.48
C ALA A 300 24.80 17.49 -9.17
N LEU A 301 25.25 16.86 -10.26
CA LEU A 301 26.44 17.26 -11.01
C LEU A 301 26.30 18.66 -11.63
N ILE A 302 25.09 19.03 -12.08
CA ILE A 302 24.77 20.40 -12.55
C ILE A 302 25.02 21.42 -11.44
N GLN A 303 24.50 21.17 -10.23
CA GLN A 303 24.65 22.09 -9.09
C GLN A 303 26.12 22.23 -8.65
N LEU A 304 26.88 21.12 -8.73
CA LEU A 304 28.33 21.11 -8.49
C LEU A 304 29.15 21.78 -9.60
N GLY A 305 28.54 22.09 -10.74
CA GLY A 305 29.23 22.67 -11.91
C GLY A 305 30.05 21.66 -12.72
N GLN A 306 29.81 20.37 -12.52
CA GLN A 306 30.45 19.25 -13.21
C GLN A 306 29.67 18.89 -14.48
N PHE A 307 29.65 19.82 -15.45
CA PHE A 307 28.75 19.72 -16.61
C PHE A 307 29.09 18.62 -17.61
N GLU A 308 30.35 18.23 -17.74
CA GLU A 308 30.73 17.15 -18.68
C GLU A 308 30.32 15.78 -18.12
N GLU A 309 30.49 15.58 -16.81
CA GLU A 309 29.98 14.43 -16.08
C GLU A 309 28.45 14.40 -16.12
N ALA A 310 27.79 15.54 -15.89
CA ALA A 310 26.34 15.65 -15.99
C ALA A 310 25.83 15.25 -17.39
N LYS A 311 26.51 15.66 -18.47
CA LYS A 311 26.18 15.24 -19.84
C LYS A 311 26.34 13.74 -20.07
N ALA A 312 27.27 13.08 -19.37
CA ALA A 312 27.47 11.64 -19.47
C ALA A 312 26.32 10.90 -18.77
N GLU A 313 26.03 11.24 -17.51
CA GLU A 313 24.92 10.65 -16.74
C GLU A 313 23.56 10.91 -17.42
N TYR A 314 23.35 12.10 -18.00
CA TYR A 314 22.13 12.43 -18.74
C TYR A 314 21.93 11.54 -19.98
N ARG A 315 23.03 11.19 -20.67
CA ARG A 315 22.97 10.24 -21.80
C ARG A 315 22.61 8.84 -21.32
N THR A 316 23.23 8.38 -20.22
CA THR A 316 22.88 7.10 -19.59
C THR A 316 21.41 7.06 -19.18
N ALA A 317 20.89 8.14 -18.59
CA ALA A 317 19.48 8.26 -18.23
C ALA A 317 18.54 8.07 -19.44
N PHE A 318 18.86 8.69 -20.58
CA PHE A 318 18.09 8.53 -21.80
C PHE A 318 18.14 7.11 -22.38
N GLU A 319 19.31 6.49 -22.37
CA GLU A 319 19.49 5.12 -22.85
C GLU A 319 18.72 4.11 -21.98
N GLU A 320 18.77 4.25 -20.66
CA GLU A 320 18.05 3.37 -19.74
C GLU A 320 16.53 3.57 -19.82
N ARG A 321 16.07 4.81 -20.02
CA ARG A 321 14.64 5.09 -20.21
C ARG A 321 14.05 4.44 -21.46
N GLY A 322 14.88 4.23 -22.50
CA GLY A 322 14.51 3.47 -23.69
C GLY A 322 14.31 1.97 -23.42
N LYS A 323 14.88 1.45 -22.33
CA LYS A 323 14.80 0.03 -21.94
C LYS A 323 13.73 -0.21 -20.87
N ARG A 324 13.57 0.71 -19.92
CA ARG A 324 12.68 0.59 -18.76
C ARG A 324 12.07 1.95 -18.43
N SER A 325 10.80 1.95 -18.02
CA SER A 325 10.18 3.18 -17.53
C SER A 325 10.72 3.50 -16.14
N GLY A 326 11.30 4.69 -15.97
CA GLY A 326 11.58 5.30 -14.66
C GLY A 326 10.42 6.16 -14.17
N TRP A 327 10.46 6.57 -12.91
CA TRP A 327 9.48 7.49 -12.32
C TRP A 327 9.82 8.96 -12.57
N ALA A 328 11.11 9.29 -12.76
CA ALA A 328 11.56 10.67 -12.90
C ALA A 328 11.05 11.32 -14.20
N LYS A 329 10.39 12.48 -14.07
CA LYS A 329 9.82 13.27 -15.17
C LYS A 329 10.73 14.45 -15.52
N ASN A 330 10.28 15.36 -16.40
CA ASN A 330 10.95 16.64 -16.65
C ASN A 330 12.43 16.59 -17.10
N MET A 331 12.87 15.51 -17.77
CA MET A 331 14.26 15.39 -18.25
C MET A 331 14.66 16.50 -19.24
N ASP A 332 13.71 17.01 -20.04
CA ASP A 332 14.00 18.10 -20.97
C ASP A 332 14.49 19.37 -20.24
N ALA A 333 13.97 19.64 -19.05
CA ALA A 333 14.43 20.76 -18.22
C ALA A 333 15.87 20.55 -17.74
N LEU A 334 16.23 19.33 -17.34
CA LEU A 334 17.63 18.97 -17.04
C LEU A 334 18.54 19.19 -18.24
N GLY A 335 18.16 18.73 -19.43
CA GLY A 335 18.93 18.95 -20.66
C GLY A 335 19.16 20.42 -20.99
N GLN A 336 18.15 21.27 -20.75
CA GLN A 336 18.27 22.72 -20.90
C GLN A 336 19.22 23.32 -19.87
N ALA A 337 19.13 22.90 -18.60
CA ALA A 337 20.00 23.37 -17.52
C ALA A 337 21.47 23.03 -17.79
N ILE A 338 21.76 21.81 -18.27
CA ILE A 338 23.10 21.39 -18.72
C ILE A 338 23.59 22.30 -19.85
N SER A 339 22.76 22.54 -20.86
CA SER A 339 23.13 23.35 -22.04
C SER A 339 23.44 24.80 -21.67
N LYS A 340 22.71 25.35 -20.69
CA LYS A 340 22.90 26.70 -20.16
C LYS A 340 23.99 26.79 -19.08
N GLN A 341 24.51 25.65 -18.62
CA GLN A 341 25.41 25.56 -17.47
C GLN A 341 24.81 26.21 -16.20
N ASP A 342 23.52 25.99 -15.95
CA ASP A 342 22.79 26.62 -14.86
C ASP A 342 22.99 25.87 -13.53
N ARG A 343 23.94 26.33 -12.72
CA ARG A 343 24.24 25.76 -11.39
C ARG A 343 23.13 25.99 -10.35
N THR A 344 22.20 26.91 -10.63
CA THR A 344 21.10 27.24 -9.72
C THR A 344 19.84 26.44 -10.01
N PHE A 345 19.89 25.57 -11.03
CA PHE A 345 18.77 24.73 -11.40
C PHE A 345 18.44 23.72 -10.29
N ILE A 346 17.21 23.83 -9.78
CA ILE A 346 16.61 22.85 -8.87
C ILE A 346 15.75 21.93 -9.72
N TYR A 347 16.13 20.65 -9.75
CA TYR A 347 15.41 19.66 -10.52
C TYR A 347 14.16 19.19 -9.76
N ASP A 348 13.00 19.28 -10.42
CA ASP A 348 11.75 18.68 -9.98
C ASP A 348 11.46 17.40 -10.79
N PRO A 349 11.63 16.21 -10.20
CA PRO A 349 11.36 14.94 -10.87
C PRO A 349 9.85 14.63 -10.98
N GLY A 350 8.98 15.44 -10.37
CA GLY A 350 7.57 15.14 -10.18
C GLY A 350 7.33 14.11 -9.07
N LEU A 351 6.06 13.81 -8.81
CA LEU A 351 5.68 12.80 -7.82
C LEU A 351 6.09 11.39 -8.30
N PRO A 352 6.59 10.52 -7.39
CA PRO A 352 6.83 9.11 -7.68
C PRO A 352 5.50 8.41 -7.97
N TYR A 353 5.06 8.42 -9.23
CA TYR A 353 3.82 7.80 -9.73
C TYR A 353 2.51 8.23 -9.03
N GLU A 354 1.46 8.51 -9.80
CA GLU A 354 0.17 9.00 -9.27
C GLU A 354 -0.54 8.03 -8.28
N GLY A 355 -0.06 6.78 -8.16
CA GLY A 355 -0.65 5.76 -7.30
C GLY A 355 -0.02 5.56 -5.92
N PHE A 356 1.16 6.13 -5.60
CA PHE A 356 1.79 5.89 -4.28
C PHE A 356 1.19 6.72 -3.15
N GLY A 357 0.41 7.76 -3.46
CA GLY A 357 -0.21 8.64 -2.47
C GLY A 357 0.81 9.36 -1.58
N GLU A 358 0.30 10.09 -0.59
CA GLU A 358 1.14 10.57 0.52
C GLU A 358 1.52 9.37 1.41
N PHE A 359 2.79 9.31 1.82
CA PHE A 359 3.21 8.31 2.79
C PHE A 359 2.41 8.47 4.08
N SER A 360 1.99 7.34 4.64
CA SER A 360 1.34 7.26 5.94
C SER A 360 2.01 6.16 6.74
N PRO A 361 2.40 6.40 8.01
CA PRO A 361 3.07 5.41 8.85
C PRO A 361 2.18 4.20 9.11
N PHE A 362 0.86 4.37 9.03
CA PHE A 362 -0.13 3.31 9.17
C PHE A 362 -0.95 3.18 7.88
N PRO A 363 -1.41 1.97 7.53
CA PRO A 363 -2.24 1.74 6.34
C PRO A 363 -3.52 2.57 6.40
N ARG A 364 -4.23 2.73 5.28
CA ARG A 364 -5.56 3.35 5.32
C ARG A 364 -6.50 2.48 6.17
N PRO A 365 -7.32 3.08 7.05
CA PRO A 365 -8.26 2.29 7.84
C PRO A 365 -9.34 1.71 6.92
N GLU A 366 -9.94 0.59 7.31
CA GLU A 366 -11.03 -0.03 6.53
C GLU A 366 -12.24 0.90 6.35
N PHE A 367 -12.43 1.85 7.28
CA PHE A 367 -13.38 2.94 7.13
C PHE A 367 -12.85 4.21 7.78
N ASP A 368 -13.27 5.36 7.24
CA ASP A 368 -12.94 6.66 7.80
C ASP A 368 -13.87 6.98 8.98
N ALA A 369 -13.28 7.12 10.17
CA ALA A 369 -14.00 7.52 11.39
C ALA A 369 -14.07 9.05 11.56
N SER A 370 -13.60 9.84 10.60
CA SER A 370 -13.66 11.30 10.67
C SER A 370 -15.10 11.84 10.71
N ASP A 371 -16.04 11.12 10.10
CA ASP A 371 -17.47 11.48 10.09
C ASP A 371 -18.14 11.33 11.47
N LEU A 372 -17.49 10.67 12.44
CA LEU A 372 -17.95 10.63 13.83
C LEU A 372 -17.85 11.97 14.55
N ARG A 373 -17.14 12.94 13.98
CA ARG A 373 -16.91 14.27 14.55
C ARG A 373 -17.97 15.30 14.15
N LYS A 374 -18.87 14.95 13.23
CA LYS A 374 -19.99 15.79 12.76
C LYS A 374 -21.24 15.47 13.56
#